data_AF-A0A0C3BVA1-F1
#
_entry.id   AF-A0A0C3BVA1-F1
#
_cell.length_a   1.000
_cell.length_b   1.000
_cell.length_c   1.000
_cell.angle_alpha   90.00
_cell.angle_beta   90.00
_cell.angle_gamma   90.00
#
_symmetry.space_group_name_H-M   'P 1'
#
loop_
_entity.id
_entity.type
_entity.pdbx_description
1 polymer ?
#
loop_
_entity_poly.entity_id
_entity_poly.type
_entity_poly.pdbx_seq_one_letter_code
_entity_poly.pdbx_strand_id
1 'polypeptide(L)' 'KSLDDFIHDHVALLSSVRNLPPELLEDIFLRCTSWVRKFETDLCVEILEPDPAFTLSLSQVCRYWRTVAVATPGMW' A
#
# COMPACT_ATOMS: atom_id res chain seq x y z
N LYS A 1 -17.83 13.13 21.06
CA LYS A 1 -17.40 13.41 19.67
C LYS A 1 -18.42 12.73 18.77
N SER A 2 -19.09 13.50 17.91
CA SER A 2 -20.02 12.95 16.92
C SER A 2 -19.24 12.14 15.87
N LEU A 3 -19.88 11.16 15.24
CA LEU A 3 -19.31 10.45 14.09
C LEU A 3 -18.97 11.44 12.96
N ASP A 4 -19.79 12.47 12.78
CA ASP A 4 -19.56 13.51 11.77
C ASP A 4 -18.29 14.33 12.04
N ASP A 5 -18.01 14.67 13.30
CA ASP A 5 -16.77 15.37 13.68
C ASP A 5 -15.55 14.51 13.35
N PHE A 6 -15.63 13.21 13.66
CA PHE A 6 -14.56 12.26 13.36
C PHE A 6 -14.33 12.10 11.86
N ILE A 7 -15.40 11.98 11.06
CA ILE A 7 -15.31 11.91 9.59
C ILE A 7 -14.70 13.21 9.04
N HIS A 8 -15.15 14.37 9.50
CA HIS A 8 -14.67 15.66 9.03
C HIS A 8 -13.17 15.85 9.29
N ASP A 9 -12.71 15.53 10.51
CA ASP A 9 -11.29 15.60 10.88
C ASP A 9 -10.41 14.68 10.01
N HIS A 10 -10.92 13.51 9.62
CA HIS A 10 -10.17 12.56 8.78
C HIS A 10 -10.27 12.87 7.28
N VAL A 11 -11.33 13.52 6.82
CA VAL A 11 -11.48 13.96 5.42
C VAL A 11 -10.38 14.96 5.06
N ALA A 12 -10.04 15.88 5.97
CA ALA A 12 -8.95 16.84 5.75
C ALA A 12 -7.60 16.14 5.51
N LEU A 13 -7.30 15.08 6.28
CA LEU A 13 -6.07 14.29 6.13
C LEU A 13 -6.08 13.44 4.86
N LEU A 14 -7.22 12.82 4.54
CA LEU A 14 -7.37 11.99 3.35
C LEU A 14 -7.38 12.81 2.05
N SER A 15 -7.81 14.07 2.11
CA SER A 15 -7.84 15.01 0.96
C SER A 15 -6.48 15.13 0.29
N SER A 16 -5.43 15.39 1.07
CA SER A 16 -4.07 15.60 0.53
C SER A 16 -3.51 14.34 -0.13
N VAL A 17 -3.73 13.17 0.48
CA VAL A 17 -3.23 11.89 -0.04
C VAL A 17 -3.99 11.45 -1.31
N ARG A 18 -5.26 11.85 -1.44
CA ARG A 18 -6.06 11.60 -2.66
C ARG A 18 -5.60 12.41 -3.87
N ASN A 19 -4.88 13.50 -3.65
CA ASN A 19 -4.37 14.37 -4.72
C ASN A 19 -2.91 14.08 -5.09
N LEU A 20 -2.29 13.06 -4.49
CA LEU A 20 -0.94 12.65 -4.87
C LEU A 20 -0.94 12.10 -6.31
N PRO A 21 0.03 12.50 -7.13
CA PRO A 21 0.32 11.82 -8.39
C PRO A 21 0.53 10.31 -8.17
N PRO A 22 0.13 9.47 -9.13
CA PRO A 22 0.23 8.02 -8.98
C PRO A 22 1.66 7.57 -8.73
N GLU A 23 2.67 8.26 -9.27
CA GLU A 23 4.08 7.95 -9.10
C GLU A 23 4.53 8.13 -7.65
N LEU A 24 4.07 9.20 -6.98
CA LEU A 24 4.38 9.42 -5.56
C LEU A 24 3.66 8.41 -4.67
N LEU A 25 2.43 8.02 -5.04
CA LEU A 25 1.68 7.03 -4.29
C LEU A 25 2.30 5.63 -4.43
N GLU A 26 2.76 5.29 -5.63
CA GLU A 26 3.55 4.07 -5.91
C GLU A 26 4.84 4.03 -5.09
N ASP A 27 5.62 5.12 -5.08
CA ASP A 27 6.85 5.24 -4.29
C ASP A 27 6.58 5.02 -2.79
N ILE A 28 5.47 5.57 -2.27
CA ILE A 28 5.04 5.36 -0.89
C ILE A 28 4.72 3.88 -0.67
N PHE A 29 3.92 3.26 -1.55
CA PHE A 29 3.54 1.87 -1.41
C PHE A 29 4.75 0.93 -1.41
N LEU A 30 5.70 1.11 -2.32
CA LEU A 30 6.92 0.31 -2.40
C LEU A 30 7.78 0.44 -1.14
N ARG A 31 7.89 1.64 -0.57
CA ARG A 31 8.63 1.87 0.69
C ARG A 31 7.95 1.30 1.92
N CYS A 32 6.62 1.19 1.88
CA CYS A 32 5.82 0.61 2.95
C CYS A 32 5.53 -0.88 2.76
N THR A 33 5.93 -1.48 1.63
CA THR A 33 5.66 -2.88 1.32
C THR A 33 6.31 -3.78 2.36
N SER A 34 5.50 -4.67 2.94
CA SER A 34 6.01 -5.74 3.81
C SER A 34 6.58 -6.86 2.95
N TRP A 35 7.72 -7.39 3.37
CA TRP A 35 8.43 -8.46 2.67
C TRP A 35 8.28 -9.76 3.46
N VAL A 36 7.92 -10.84 2.79
CA VAL A 36 7.79 -12.17 3.38
C VAL A 36 8.95 -13.03 2.91
N ARG A 37 9.58 -13.75 3.85
CA ARG A 37 10.54 -14.79 3.52
C ARG A 37 9.79 -16.01 3.01
N LYS A 38 9.93 -16.34 1.73
CA LYS A 38 9.24 -17.51 1.16
C LYS A 38 10.02 -18.80 1.35
N PHE A 39 11.32 -18.82 1.07
CA PHE A 39 12.15 -20.02 1.18
C PHE A 39 13.61 -19.69 1.51
N GLU A 40 14.27 -20.61 2.20
CA GLU A 40 15.71 -20.66 2.34
C GLU A 40 16.22 -21.67 1.30
N THR A 41 17.09 -21.23 0.40
CA THR A 41 17.67 -22.13 -0.61
C THR A 41 18.77 -22.99 0.01
N ASP A 42 19.18 -24.07 -0.67
CA ASP A 42 20.31 -24.92 -0.25
C ASP A 42 21.64 -24.14 -0.05
N LEU A 43 21.70 -22.89 -0.53
CA LEU A 43 22.83 -21.97 -0.40
C LEU A 43 22.68 -20.97 0.77
N CYS A 44 21.71 -21.15 1.67
CA CYS A 44 21.35 -20.20 2.73
C CYS A 44 21.04 -18.79 2.19
N VAL A 45 20.49 -18.70 0.97
CA VAL A 45 20.03 -17.42 0.42
C VAL A 45 18.57 -17.23 0.81
N GLU A 46 18.30 -16.15 1.54
CA GLU A 46 16.95 -15.71 1.86
C GLU A 46 16.34 -14.99 0.65
N ILE A 47 15.26 -15.55 0.10
CA ILE A 47 14.47 -14.87 -0.93
C ILE A 47 13.31 -14.14 -0.24
N LEU A 48 13.35 -12.81 -0.34
CA LEU A 48 12.29 -11.92 0.11
C LEU A 48 11.38 -11.60 -1.08
N GLU A 49 10.08 -11.79 -0.90
CA GLU A 49 9.07 -11.38 -1.87
C GLU A 49 8.08 -10.41 -1.22
N PRO A 50 7.46 -9.51 -1.99
CA PRO A 50 6.39 -8.65 -1.50
C PRO A 50 5.26 -9.49 -0.89
N ASP A 51 4.68 -9.05 0.23
CA ASP A 51 3.49 -9.65 0.81
C ASP A 51 2.24 -9.27 -0.01
N PRO A 52 1.58 -10.21 -0.71
CA PRO A 52 0.38 -9.90 -1.45
C PRO A 52 -0.76 -9.39 -0.56
N ALA A 53 -0.78 -9.76 0.73
CA ALA A 53 -1.80 -9.30 1.68
C ALA A 53 -1.72 -7.78 1.89
N PHE A 54 -0.51 -7.22 1.89
CA PHE A 54 -0.31 -5.77 1.99
C PHE A 54 -0.90 -5.05 0.77
N THR A 55 -0.56 -5.51 -0.44
CA THR A 55 -1.10 -4.97 -1.70
C THR A 55 -2.63 -5.04 -1.77
N LEU A 56 -3.21 -6.16 -1.31
CA LEU A 56 -4.65 -6.34 -1.23
C LEU A 56 -5.28 -5.39 -0.21
N SER A 57 -4.64 -5.14 0.93
CA SER A 57 -5.12 -4.21 1.96
C SER A 57 -5.20 -2.76 1.43
N LEU A 58 -4.16 -2.31 0.72
CA LEU A 58 -4.13 -0.98 0.08
C LEU A 58 -5.23 -0.86 -0.99
N SER A 59 -5.50 -1.94 -1.71
CA SER A 59 -6.55 -2.03 -2.72
C SER A 59 -7.97 -1.93 -2.17
N GLN A 60 -8.17 -2.03 -0.85
CA GLN A 60 -9.47 -1.84 -0.20
C GLN A 60 -9.72 -0.41 0.30
N VAL A 61 -8.71 0.48 0.29
CA VAL A 61 -8.86 1.85 0.79
C VAL A 61 -9.80 2.68 -0.09
N CYS A 62 -9.54 2.71 -1.39
CA CYS A 62 -10.43 3.36 -2.37
C CYS A 62 -10.13 2.88 -3.80
N ARG A 63 -10.98 3.28 -4.77
CA ARG A 63 -10.78 2.95 -6.20
C ARG A 63 -9.43 3.44 -6.73
N TYR A 64 -9.00 4.64 -6.34
CA TYR A 64 -7.74 5.21 -6.82
C TYR A 64 -6.53 4.39 -6.35
N TRP A 65 -6.47 4.09 -5.05
CA TRP A 65 -5.39 3.29 -4.46
C TRP A 65 -5.34 1.88 -5.05
N ARG A 66 -6.50 1.26 -5.31
CA ARG A 66 -6.57 -0.03 -6.00
C ARG A 66 -5.93 0.02 -7.38
N THR A 67 -6.25 1.05 -8.17
CA THR A 67 -5.67 1.19 -9.51
C THR A 67 -4.15 1.28 -9.44
N VAL A 68 -3.62 2.10 -8.51
CA VAL A 68 -2.16 2.26 -8.35
C VAL A 68 -1.52 0.97 -7.84
N ALA A 69 -2.01 0.39 -6.74
CA ALA A 69 -1.42 -0.81 -6.13
C ALA A 69 -1.42 -2.04 -7.06
N VAL A 70 -2.46 -2.23 -7.86
CA VAL A 70 -2.51 -3.33 -8.85
C VAL A 70 -1.57 -3.06 -10.04
N ALA A 71 -1.37 -1.80 -10.41
CA ALA A 71 -0.51 -1.43 -11.54
C ALA A 71 0.98 -1.41 -11.19
N THR A 72 1.35 -1.35 -9.91
CA THR A 72 2.74 -1.32 -9.45
C THR A 72 3.38 -2.71 -9.43
N PRO A 73 4.34 -3.03 -10.33
CA PRO A 73 4.91 -4.38 -10.43
C PRO A 73 5.70 -4.82 -9.19
N GLY A 74 6.37 -3.89 -8.50
CA GLY A 74 7.18 -4.21 -7.32
C GLY A 74 6.40 -4.60 -6.06
N MET A 75 5.07 -4.63 -6.14
CA MET A 75 4.16 -5.03 -5.06
C MET A 75 3.68 -6.49 -5.18
N TRP A 76 4.20 -7.24 -6.15
CA TRP A 76 3.84 -8.62 -6.47
C TRP A 76 5.09 -9.48 -6.64
#